data_AF-A0A7S2E4C4-F1
#
_entry.id   AF-A0A7S2E4C4-F1
#
_cell.length_a   1.000
_cell.length_b   1.000
_cell.length_c   1.000
_cell.angle_alpha   90.00
_cell.angle_beta   90.00
_cell.angle_gamma   90.00
#
_symmetry.space_group_name_H-M   'P 1'
#
loop_
_entity.id
_entity.type
_entity.pdbx_description
1 polymer ?
#
loop_
_entity_poly.entity_id
_entity_poly.type
_entity_poly.pdbx_seq_one_letter_code
_entity_poly.pdbx_strand_id
1 'polypeptide(L)'
;RIMAMGTQLKRIVVKPTDVMRLFFILLSIELILLITWTAVEPLKYEKHLKNCTKDEFGRKVCSYYGACHPPLHLASTTYTVFESLALASTVIPVLLSCYHAYHSRSISTEYNESFYIAIAVFLLLQSFFFLVFIITNGYETPTRRLYMTMFEVVLLDLAILGPMFIPKMIALRKE
;
A
#
# COMPACT_ATOMS: atom_id res chain seq x y z
N ARG A 1 14.31 10.95 -24.06
CA ARG A 1 15.61 10.52 -24.69
C ARG A 1 15.69 9.01 -24.90
N ILE A 2 15.29 8.18 -23.93
CA ILE A 2 15.33 6.70 -24.05
C ILE A 2 14.41 6.17 -25.16
N MET A 3 13.18 6.71 -25.28
CA MET A 3 12.22 6.29 -26.34
C MET A 3 12.65 6.65 -27.78
N ALA A 4 13.49 7.68 -27.97
CA ALA A 4 13.95 8.10 -29.29
C ALA A 4 15.14 7.26 -29.82
N MET A 5 15.74 6.42 -28.98
CA MET A 5 16.92 5.62 -29.31
C MET A 5 16.61 4.15 -29.63
N GLY A 6 15.36 3.72 -29.41
CA GLY A 6 14.89 2.38 -29.82
C GLY A 6 14.96 2.17 -31.34
N THR A 7 14.91 3.25 -32.12
CA THR A 7 15.08 3.24 -33.58
C THR A 7 16.53 2.99 -34.01
N GLN A 8 17.52 3.15 -33.12
CA GLN A 8 18.94 3.00 -33.42
C GLN A 8 19.52 1.64 -33.00
N LEU A 9 18.69 0.71 -32.48
CA LEU A 9 19.10 -0.64 -32.04
C LEU A 9 20.35 -0.66 -31.15
N LYS A 10 20.60 0.42 -30.39
CA LYS A 10 21.77 0.53 -29.52
C LYS A 10 21.43 -0.06 -28.14
N ARG A 11 22.21 -1.04 -27.68
CA ARG A 11 22.08 -1.63 -26.34
C ARG A 11 22.31 -0.56 -25.28
N ILE A 12 21.28 -0.27 -24.48
CA ILE A 12 21.36 0.64 -23.34
C ILE A 12 21.47 -0.21 -22.08
N VAL A 13 22.56 -0.04 -21.33
CA VAL A 13 22.68 -0.60 -19.98
C VAL A 13 22.10 0.42 -19.02
N VAL A 14 20.94 0.12 -18.47
CA VAL A 14 20.32 0.95 -17.42
C VAL A 14 21.12 0.78 -16.14
N LYS A 15 21.56 1.88 -15.53
CA LYS A 15 22.33 1.81 -14.29
C LYS A 15 21.37 1.72 -13.09
N PRO A 16 21.73 0.97 -12.04
CA PRO A 16 20.94 0.95 -10.80
C PRO A 16 20.71 2.35 -10.20
N THR A 17 21.68 3.25 -10.38
CA THR A 17 21.62 4.64 -9.92
C THR A 17 20.45 5.44 -10.51
N ASP A 18 20.03 5.11 -11.73
CA ASP A 18 18.94 5.83 -12.41
C ASP A 18 17.58 5.50 -11.77
N VAL A 19 17.40 4.24 -11.35
CA VAL A 19 16.18 3.77 -10.66
C VAL A 19 16.17 4.23 -9.20
N MET A 20 17.32 4.16 -8.51
CA MET A 20 17.44 4.63 -7.13
C MET A 20 17.11 6.12 -6.98
N ARG A 21 17.51 6.95 -7.96
CA ARG A 21 17.16 8.37 -7.95
C ARG A 21 15.65 8.60 -7.98
N LEU A 22 14.93 7.88 -8.85
CA LEU A 22 13.47 7.98 -8.92
C LEU A 22 12.81 7.51 -7.62
N PHE A 23 13.30 6.40 -7.04
CA PHE A 23 12.82 5.90 -5.75
C PHE A 23 12.95 6.95 -4.64
N PHE A 24 14.12 7.57 -4.48
CA PHE A 24 14.30 8.58 -3.43
C PHE A 24 13.44 9.83 -3.64
N ILE A 25 13.20 10.24 -4.89
CA ILE A 25 12.30 11.36 -5.18
C ILE A 25 10.87 11.03 -4.73
N LEU A 26 10.34 9.87 -5.12
CA LEU A 26 9.00 9.44 -4.74
C LEU A 26 8.86 9.28 -3.22
N LEU A 27 9.83 8.62 -2.58
CA LEU A 27 9.85 8.44 -1.14
C LEU A 27 9.88 9.79 -0.39
N SER A 28 10.67 10.74 -0.89
CA SER A 28 10.76 12.07 -0.26
C SER A 28 9.44 12.83 -0.35
N ILE A 29 8.72 12.71 -1.48
CA ILE A 29 7.38 13.32 -1.65
C ILE A 29 6.40 12.74 -0.62
N GLU A 30 6.36 11.42 -0.47
CA GLU A 30 5.50 10.74 0.52
C GLU A 30 5.83 11.14 1.96
N LEU A 31 7.12 11.21 2.30
CA LEU A 31 7.55 11.62 3.63
C LEU A 31 7.16 13.07 3.93
N ILE A 32 7.38 14.00 2.99
CA ILE A 32 7.00 15.40 3.15
C ILE A 32 5.49 15.54 3.30
N LEU A 33 4.72 14.80 2.49
CA LEU A 33 3.26 14.78 2.58
C LEU A 33 2.80 14.30 3.96
N LEU A 34 3.33 13.17 4.44
CA LEU A 34 2.96 12.59 5.73
C LEU A 34 3.38 13.47 6.92
N ILE A 35 4.56 14.08 6.86
CA ILE A 35 5.04 15.02 7.88
C ILE A 35 4.14 16.26 7.92
N THR A 36 3.80 16.81 6.76
CA THR A 36 2.92 17.99 6.68
C THR A 36 1.53 17.67 7.21
N TRP A 37 0.97 16.51 6.84
CA TRP A 37 -0.33 16.07 7.32
C TRP A 37 -0.33 15.91 8.84
N THR A 38 0.64 15.18 9.39
CA THR A 38 0.75 14.95 10.84
C THR A 38 1.00 16.23 11.65
N ALA A 39 1.69 17.22 11.08
CA ALA A 39 1.91 18.52 11.71
C ALA A 39 0.68 19.43 11.70
N VAL A 40 -0.08 19.44 10.59
CA VAL A 40 -1.26 20.30 10.43
C VAL A 40 -2.48 19.73 11.14
N GLU A 41 -2.73 18.44 10.98
CA GLU A 41 -3.94 17.78 11.50
C GLU A 41 -3.60 16.41 12.13
N PRO A 42 -3.03 16.40 13.35
CA PRO A 42 -2.65 15.17 14.02
C PRO A 42 -3.90 14.37 14.43
N LEU A 43 -3.83 13.04 14.27
CA LEU A 43 -4.86 12.15 14.80
C LEU A 43 -4.87 12.22 16.33
N LYS A 44 -6.07 12.30 16.91
CA LYS A 44 -6.25 12.38 18.36
C LYS A 44 -6.82 11.08 18.88
N TYR A 45 -6.33 10.64 20.03
CA TYR A 45 -6.85 9.46 20.70
C TYR A 45 -8.19 9.78 21.37
N GLU A 46 -9.22 9.04 20.98
CA GLU A 46 -10.58 9.15 21.49
C GLU A 46 -11.03 7.81 22.09
N LYS A 47 -11.83 7.90 23.16
CA LYS A 47 -12.42 6.73 23.82
C LYS A 47 -13.88 6.60 23.39
N HIS A 48 -14.21 5.47 22.78
CA HIS A 48 -15.57 5.17 22.36
C HIS A 48 -16.19 4.14 23.28
N LEU A 49 -17.46 4.37 23.63
CA LEU A 49 -18.24 3.43 24.43
C LEU A 49 -18.58 2.21 23.57
N LYS A 50 -18.16 1.02 24.01
CA LYS A 50 -18.47 -0.25 23.33
C LYS A 50 -19.85 -0.76 23.71
N ASN A 51 -20.07 -0.99 25.01
CA ASN A 51 -21.31 -1.51 25.57
C ASN A 51 -21.36 -1.23 27.08
N CYS A 52 -22.55 -1.04 27.64
CA CYS A 52 -22.76 -1.02 29.09
C CYS A 52 -23.62 -2.22 29.48
N THR A 53 -23.11 -3.07 30.36
CA THR A 53 -23.82 -4.22 30.94
C THR A 53 -23.93 -4.05 32.45
N LYS A 54 -24.79 -4.84 33.09
CA LYS A 54 -24.79 -4.97 34.56
C LYS A 54 -23.91 -6.15 34.95
N ASP A 55 -23.10 -5.98 35.99
CA ASP A 55 -22.35 -7.09 36.57
C ASP A 55 -23.27 -8.01 37.40
N GLU A 56 -22.70 -9.10 37.92
CA GLU A 56 -23.40 -10.06 38.80
C GLU A 56 -23.97 -9.42 40.08
N PHE A 57 -23.51 -8.21 40.42
CA PHE A 57 -23.94 -7.44 41.59
C PHE A 57 -24.89 -6.29 41.21
N GLY A 58 -25.39 -6.24 39.97
CA GLY A 58 -26.33 -5.23 39.48
C GLY A 58 -25.72 -3.84 39.21
N ARG A 59 -24.39 -3.69 39.31
CA ARG A 59 -23.68 -2.43 39.04
C ARG A 59 -23.50 -2.26 37.53
N LYS A 60 -23.65 -1.04 37.04
CA LYS A 60 -23.44 -0.72 35.62
C LYS A 60 -21.93 -0.72 35.33
N VAL A 61 -21.47 -1.65 34.51
CA VAL A 61 -20.10 -1.73 34.01
C VAL A 61 -20.11 -1.42 32.52
N CYS A 62 -19.33 -0.41 32.12
CA CYS A 62 -19.22 0.00 30.73
C CYS A 62 -17.84 -0.38 30.17
N SER A 63 -17.84 -1.06 29.02
CA SER A 63 -16.65 -1.36 28.25
C SER A 63 -16.39 -0.24 27.24
N TYR A 64 -15.14 0.18 27.13
CA TYR A 64 -14.68 1.21 26.20
C TYR A 64 -13.57 0.65 25.32
N TYR A 65 -13.43 1.16 24.09
CA TYR A 65 -12.24 0.97 23.27
C TYR A 65 -11.64 2.33 22.90
N GLY A 66 -10.33 2.35 22.72
CA GLY A 66 -9.61 3.52 22.24
C GLY A 66 -9.33 3.44 20.76
N ALA A 67 -9.49 4.54 20.04
CA ALA A 67 -9.10 4.66 18.65
C ALA A 67 -8.56 6.06 18.36
N CYS A 68 -7.66 6.16 17.39
CA CYS A 68 -7.20 7.45 16.89
C CYS A 68 -8.15 7.90 15.78
N HIS A 69 -8.83 9.03 15.98
CA HIS A 69 -9.74 9.61 15.01
C HIS A 69 -9.24 10.99 14.56
N PRO A 70 -9.52 11.39 13.31
CA PRO A 70 -9.37 12.78 12.92
C PRO A 70 -10.28 13.65 13.79
N PRO A 71 -9.86 14.88 14.15
CA PRO A 71 -10.65 15.75 15.01
C PRO A 71 -12.06 15.97 14.44
N LEU A 72 -13.06 15.84 15.32
CA LEU A 72 -14.50 15.85 14.98
C LEU A 72 -15.05 17.15 14.34
N HIS A 73 -14.19 18.13 14.05
CA HIS A 73 -14.59 19.31 13.30
C HIS A 73 -14.95 18.87 11.88
N LEU A 74 -16.26 18.64 11.68
CA LEU A 74 -16.95 18.28 10.44
C LEU A 74 -16.03 18.29 9.22
N ALA A 75 -15.52 17.12 8.81
CA ALA A 75 -14.89 16.93 7.52
C ALA A 75 -14.01 18.13 7.11
N SER A 76 -13.05 18.48 7.96
CA SER A 76 -12.00 19.45 7.63
C SER A 76 -11.61 19.21 6.19
N THR A 77 -11.90 20.17 5.30
CA THR A 77 -11.59 20.03 3.86
C THR A 77 -10.11 19.67 3.70
N THR A 78 -9.28 20.12 4.63
CA THR A 78 -7.86 19.80 4.76
C THR A 78 -7.60 18.31 4.99
N TYR A 79 -8.27 17.63 5.93
CA TYR A 79 -8.11 16.19 6.15
C TYR A 79 -8.43 15.39 4.88
N THR A 80 -9.59 15.65 4.27
CA THR A 80 -10.01 14.95 3.05
C THR A 80 -9.06 15.22 1.88
N VAL A 81 -8.50 16.43 1.78
CA VAL A 81 -7.48 16.77 0.78
C VAL A 81 -6.18 15.99 1.02
N PHE A 82 -5.68 15.93 2.26
CA PHE A 82 -4.46 15.17 2.55
C PHE A 82 -4.66 13.66 2.35
N GLU A 83 -5.79 13.11 2.79
CA GLU A 83 -6.14 11.71 2.59
C GLU A 83 -6.26 11.36 1.10
N SER A 84 -6.96 12.19 0.31
CA SER A 84 -7.08 11.96 -1.13
C SER A 84 -5.75 12.12 -1.87
N LEU A 85 -4.89 13.04 -1.43
CA LEU A 85 -3.56 13.21 -2.02
C LEU A 85 -2.65 12.01 -1.72
N ALA A 86 -2.66 11.49 -0.49
CA ALA A 86 -1.92 10.28 -0.09
C ALA A 86 -2.43 9.02 -0.81
N LEU A 87 -3.75 8.93 -1.00
CA LEU A 87 -4.34 7.86 -1.80
C LEU A 87 -3.90 7.96 -3.26
N ALA A 88 -3.95 9.15 -3.85
CA ALA A 88 -3.55 9.37 -5.24
C ALA A 88 -2.05 9.07 -5.45
N SER A 89 -1.18 9.49 -4.52
CA SER A 89 0.26 9.26 -4.59
C SER A 89 0.63 7.78 -4.47
N THR A 90 -0.23 6.95 -3.88
CA THR A 90 -0.06 5.49 -3.82
C THR A 90 -0.69 4.76 -5.02
N VAL A 91 -1.91 5.13 -5.42
CA VAL A 91 -2.67 4.41 -6.46
C VAL A 91 -2.13 4.69 -7.86
N ILE A 92 -1.76 5.95 -8.16
CA ILE A 92 -1.29 6.35 -9.49
C ILE A 92 -0.02 5.58 -9.90
N PRO A 93 1.03 5.46 -9.07
CA PRO A 93 2.21 4.68 -9.42
C PRO A 93 1.91 3.20 -9.66
N VAL A 94 0.97 2.59 -8.93
CA VAL A 94 0.59 1.19 -9.17
C VAL A 94 -0.11 1.05 -10.51
N LEU A 95 -1.04 1.94 -10.86
CA LEU A 95 -1.71 1.93 -12.16
C LEU A 95 -0.72 2.14 -13.32
N LEU A 96 0.22 3.07 -13.16
CA LEU A 96 1.30 3.28 -14.14
C LEU A 96 2.19 2.04 -14.25
N SER A 97 2.47 1.37 -13.14
CA SER A 97 3.25 0.13 -13.12
C SER A 97 2.51 -1.00 -13.85
N CYS A 98 1.20 -1.14 -13.66
CA CYS A 98 0.36 -2.08 -14.41
C CYS A 98 0.38 -1.77 -15.91
N TYR A 99 0.26 -0.50 -16.28
CA TYR A 99 0.32 -0.05 -17.67
C TYR A 99 1.67 -0.40 -18.31
N HIS A 100 2.78 -0.08 -17.63
CA HIS A 100 4.12 -0.39 -18.10
C HIS A 100 4.40 -1.89 -18.15
N ALA A 101 3.92 -2.66 -17.17
CA ALA A 101 4.01 -4.12 -17.17
C ALA A 101 3.25 -4.73 -18.36
N TYR A 102 2.05 -4.23 -18.65
CA TYR A 102 1.26 -4.69 -19.80
C TYR A 102 1.94 -4.35 -21.14
N HIS A 103 2.47 -3.14 -21.29
CA HIS A 103 3.15 -2.74 -22.51
C HIS A 103 4.49 -3.49 -22.71
N SER A 104 5.20 -3.82 -21.63
CA SER A 104 6.49 -4.50 -21.70
C SER A 104 6.39 -6.02 -21.81
N ARG A 105 5.18 -6.60 -21.79
CA ARG A 105 4.96 -8.07 -21.82
C ARG A 105 5.56 -8.80 -23.03
N SER A 106 5.76 -8.09 -24.15
CA SER A 106 6.31 -8.67 -25.39
C SER A 106 7.83 -8.56 -25.48
N ILE A 107 8.48 -7.87 -24.53
CA ILE A 107 9.93 -7.73 -24.51
C ILE A 107 10.50 -8.97 -23.82
N SER A 108 11.13 -9.86 -24.58
CA SER A 108 11.88 -10.97 -24.03
C SER A 108 13.13 -10.45 -23.34
N THR A 109 13.23 -10.66 -22.02
CA THR A 109 14.44 -10.41 -21.25
C THR A 109 15.17 -11.73 -21.01
N GLU A 110 16.50 -11.67 -20.90
CA GLU A 110 17.39 -12.83 -20.72
C GLU A 110 17.05 -13.67 -19.48
N TYR A 111 16.36 -13.08 -18.49
CA TYR A 111 16.01 -13.72 -17.21
C TYR A 111 14.51 -13.86 -16.92
N ASN A 112 13.60 -13.53 -17.86
CA ASN A 112 12.13 -13.55 -17.67
C ASN A 112 11.64 -12.90 -16.35
N GLU A 113 12.45 -12.04 -15.72
CA GLU A 113 12.17 -11.41 -14.43
C GLU A 113 10.97 -10.45 -14.54
N SER A 114 10.82 -9.84 -15.71
CA SER A 114 9.71 -8.94 -16.03
C SER A 114 8.34 -9.61 -15.86
N PHE A 115 8.24 -10.93 -16.09
CA PHE A 115 7.01 -11.67 -15.89
C PHE A 115 6.62 -11.78 -14.41
N TYR A 116 7.58 -12.13 -13.54
CA TYR A 116 7.35 -12.21 -12.10
C TYR A 116 7.05 -10.84 -11.48
N ILE A 117 7.69 -9.78 -11.98
CA ILE A 117 7.38 -8.40 -11.58
C ILE A 117 5.95 -8.05 -12.00
N ALA A 118 5.53 -8.40 -13.22
CA ALA A 118 4.16 -8.17 -13.68
C ALA A 118 3.12 -8.89 -12.80
N ILE A 119 3.41 -10.14 -12.39
CA ILE A 119 2.56 -10.87 -11.43
C ILE A 119 2.48 -10.13 -10.09
N ALA A 120 3.62 -9.72 -9.52
CA ALA A 120 3.64 -9.01 -8.24
C ALA A 120 2.86 -7.69 -8.29
N VAL A 121 3.04 -6.90 -9.35
CA VAL A 121 2.30 -5.65 -9.58
C VAL A 121 0.80 -5.89 -9.76
N PHE A 122 0.41 -6.99 -10.42
CA PHE A 122 -1.00 -7.36 -10.54
C PHE A 122 -1.62 -7.79 -9.21
N LEU A 123 -0.89 -8.55 -8.38
CA LEU A 123 -1.35 -8.91 -7.04
C LEU A 123 -1.47 -7.68 -6.13
N LEU A 124 -0.57 -6.70 -6.27
CA LEU A 124 -0.69 -5.40 -5.61
C LEU A 124 -1.94 -4.63 -6.07
N LEU A 125 -2.32 -4.73 -7.35
CA LEU A 125 -3.58 -4.14 -7.79
C LEU A 125 -4.79 -4.82 -7.13
N GLN A 126 -4.73 -6.14 -6.95
CA GLN A 126 -5.80 -6.89 -6.28
C GLN A 126 -5.94 -6.53 -4.80
N SER A 127 -4.85 -6.19 -4.10
CA SER A 127 -4.92 -5.81 -2.68
C SER A 127 -5.77 -4.55 -2.46
N PHE A 128 -5.83 -3.61 -3.41
CA PHE A 128 -6.73 -2.46 -3.29
C PHE A 128 -8.22 -2.86 -3.17
N PHE A 129 -8.64 -3.95 -3.81
CA PHE A 129 -10.01 -4.45 -3.66
C PHE A 129 -10.26 -5.00 -2.26
N PHE A 130 -9.26 -5.66 -1.66
CA PHE A 130 -9.33 -6.10 -0.27
C PHE A 130 -9.38 -4.90 0.70
N LEU A 131 -8.60 -3.86 0.45
CA LEU A 131 -8.63 -2.63 1.25
C LEU A 131 -10.03 -1.99 1.26
N VAL A 132 -10.68 -1.88 0.09
CA VAL A 132 -12.06 -1.37 -0.02
C VAL A 132 -13.04 -2.25 0.76
N PHE A 133 -12.89 -3.57 0.67
CA PHE A 133 -13.69 -4.53 1.43
C PHE A 133 -13.53 -4.33 2.95
N ILE A 134 -12.30 -4.15 3.42
CA ILE A 134 -11.98 -3.94 4.84
C ILE A 134 -12.53 -2.62 5.34
N ILE A 135 -12.44 -1.55 4.55
CA ILE A 135 -13.01 -0.26 4.93
C ILE A 135 -14.53 -0.39 5.05
N THR A 136 -15.20 -0.94 4.04
CA THR A 136 -16.68 -1.04 4.04
C THR A 136 -17.23 -1.98 5.12
N ASN A 137 -16.54 -3.08 5.43
CA ASN A 137 -17.01 -4.10 6.38
C ASN A 137 -16.28 -4.09 7.72
N GLY A 138 -15.29 -3.22 7.95
CA GLY A 138 -14.44 -3.27 9.14
C GLY A 138 -15.00 -2.57 10.39
N TYR A 139 -16.04 -1.75 10.25
CA TYR A 139 -16.42 -0.79 11.29
C TYR A 139 -17.14 -1.37 12.52
N GLU A 140 -17.74 -2.56 12.45
CA GLU A 140 -18.63 -3.02 13.54
C GLU A 140 -17.89 -3.45 14.81
N THR A 141 -16.66 -3.97 14.69
CA THR A 141 -15.86 -4.34 15.87
C THR A 141 -14.37 -4.06 15.65
N PRO A 142 -13.66 -3.47 16.63
CA PRO A 142 -12.23 -3.15 16.49
C PRO A 142 -11.38 -4.42 16.29
N THR A 143 -11.81 -5.53 16.88
CA THR A 143 -11.15 -6.83 16.74
C THR A 143 -11.22 -7.35 15.31
N ARG A 144 -12.37 -7.24 14.63
CA ARG A 144 -12.51 -7.67 13.24
C ARG A 144 -11.62 -6.86 12.30
N ARG A 145 -11.62 -5.53 12.45
CA ARG A 145 -10.76 -4.62 11.68
C ARG A 145 -9.29 -5.00 11.82
N LEU A 146 -8.83 -5.23 13.06
CA LEU A 146 -7.45 -5.60 13.34
C LEU A 146 -7.03 -6.89 12.60
N TYR A 147 -7.82 -7.96 12.72
CA TYR A 147 -7.50 -9.23 12.06
C TYR A 147 -7.51 -9.13 10.54
N MET A 148 -8.49 -8.42 9.98
CA MET A 148 -8.57 -8.23 8.53
C MET A 148 -7.36 -7.44 8.00
N THR A 149 -6.97 -6.35 8.66
CA THR A 149 -5.79 -5.57 8.27
C THR A 149 -4.49 -6.36 8.42
N MET A 150 -4.32 -7.12 9.51
CA MET A 150 -3.14 -7.98 9.69
C MET A 150 -3.04 -9.05 8.59
N PHE A 151 -4.16 -9.68 8.26
CA PHE A 151 -4.22 -10.69 7.20
C PHE A 151 -3.87 -10.10 5.84
N GLU A 152 -4.38 -8.91 5.51
CA GLU A 152 -4.06 -8.20 4.27
C GLU A 152 -2.56 -7.90 4.15
N VAL A 153 -1.93 -7.38 5.21
CA VAL A 153 -0.48 -7.09 5.21
C VAL A 153 0.33 -8.35 4.94
N VAL A 154 0.02 -9.45 5.63
CA VAL A 154 0.71 -10.74 5.42
C VAL A 154 0.52 -11.25 3.99
N LEU A 155 -0.69 -11.16 3.44
CA LEU A 155 -0.95 -11.55 2.06
C LEU A 155 -0.16 -10.71 1.06
N LEU A 156 -0.08 -9.40 1.27
CA LEU A 156 0.65 -8.49 0.40
C LEU A 156 2.15 -8.78 0.41
N ASP A 157 2.73 -9.02 1.59
CA ASP A 157 4.15 -9.39 1.70
C ASP A 157 4.44 -10.71 0.99
N LEU A 158 3.59 -11.73 1.16
CA LEU A 158 3.72 -13.01 0.47
C LEU A 158 3.56 -12.87 -1.06
N ALA A 159 2.64 -12.01 -1.50
CA ALA A 159 2.36 -11.75 -2.90
C ALA A 159 3.50 -11.03 -3.63
N ILE A 160 4.28 -10.20 -2.94
CA ILE A 160 5.45 -9.53 -3.52
C ILE A 160 6.68 -10.45 -3.43
N LEU A 161 6.98 -10.97 -2.23
CA LEU A 161 8.21 -11.71 -1.97
C LEU A 161 8.21 -13.07 -2.67
N GLY A 162 7.06 -13.75 -2.74
CA GLY A 162 6.94 -15.07 -3.35
C GLY A 162 7.38 -15.08 -4.83
N PRO A 163 6.70 -14.35 -5.72
CA PRO A 163 7.07 -14.28 -7.14
C PRO A 163 8.48 -13.74 -7.38
N MET A 164 8.99 -12.82 -6.56
CA MET A 164 10.33 -12.25 -6.76
C MET A 164 11.47 -13.19 -6.34
N PHE A 165 11.35 -13.86 -5.18
CA PHE A 165 12.47 -14.60 -4.59
C PHE A 165 12.40 -16.11 -4.82
N ILE A 166 11.22 -16.72 -4.88
CA ILE A 166 11.08 -18.18 -5.03
C ILE A 166 11.75 -18.69 -6.31
N PRO A 167 11.53 -18.10 -7.51
CA PRO A 167 12.17 -18.57 -8.73
C PRO A 167 13.70 -18.48 -8.67
N LYS A 168 14.22 -17.40 -8.04
CA LYS A 168 15.66 -17.18 -7.87
C LYS A 168 16.29 -18.22 -6.95
N MET A 169 15.65 -18.53 -5.83
CA MET A 169 16.13 -19.58 -4.92
C MET A 169 16.11 -20.98 -5.57
N ILE A 170 15.09 -21.29 -6.37
CA ILE A 170 15.01 -22.58 -7.08
C ILE A 170 16.09 -22.67 -8.17
N ALA A 171 16.33 -21.59 -8.91
CA ALA A 171 17.38 -21.55 -9.93
C ALA A 171 18.77 -21.75 -9.31
N LEU A 172 19.09 -21.00 -8.25
CA LEU A 172 20.37 -21.10 -7.52
C LEU A 172 20.61 -22.48 -6.88
N ARG A 173 19.55 -23.23 -6.57
CA ARG A 173 19.67 -24.59 -6.01
C ARG A 173 20.00 -25.65 -7.06
N LYS A 174 19.70 -25.38 -8.33
CA LYS A 174 19.93 -26.31 -9.44
C LYS A 174 21.33 -26.15 -10.05
N GLU A 175 22.00 -25.03 -9.77
CA GLU A 175 23.43 -24.81 -10.00
C GLU A 175 24.27 -25.42 -8.88
#